data_AF-A0A9D9R5V1-F1
#
_entry.id   AF-A0A9D9R5V1-F1
#
_cell.length_a   1.000
_cell.length_b   1.000
_cell.length_c   1.000
_cell.angle_alpha   90.00
_cell.angle_beta   90.00
_cell.angle_gamma   90.00
#
_symmetry.space_group_name_H-M   'P 1'
#
loop_
_entity.id
_entity.type
_entity.pdbx_description
1 polymer ?
#
loop_
_entity_poly.entity_id
_entity_poly.type
_entity_poly.pdbx_seq_one_letter_code
_entity_poly.pdbx_strand_id
1 'polypeptide(L)' 'MYTRLLAAFIILFVIASCKNKTTFEQLSGDDTGIHFSNSIAENDTLNILKYEYLYNGSGVGMGDFNQDGLLDVFFSGSQA' A
#
# COMPACT_ATOMS: atom_id res chain seq x y z
N MET A 1 -22.74 3.26 -46.99
CA MET A 1 -21.34 3.67 -46.68
C MET A 1 -21.22 4.19 -45.25
N TYR A 2 -22.03 5.16 -44.84
CA TYR A 2 -22.01 5.75 -43.49
C TYR A 2 -22.35 4.80 -42.33
N THR A 3 -23.25 3.83 -42.54
CA THR A 3 -23.64 2.85 -41.51
C THR A 3 -22.51 1.90 -41.10
N ARG A 4 -21.59 1.56 -42.03
CA ARG A 4 -20.40 0.74 -41.72
C ARG A 4 -19.33 1.54 -40.97
N LEU A 5 -19.19 2.83 -41.28
CA LEU A 5 -18.30 3.75 -40.57
C LEU A 5 -18.78 3.98 -39.12
N LEU A 6 -20.08 4.15 -38.91
CA LEU A 6 -20.66 4.30 -37.58
C LEU A 6 -20.45 3.04 -36.72
N ALA A 7 -20.68 1.86 -37.29
CA ALA A 7 -20.46 0.58 -36.61
C ALA A 7 -18.99 0.37 -36.21
N ALA A 8 -18.06 0.72 -37.09
CA ALA A 8 -16.62 0.67 -36.79
C ALA A 8 -16.23 1.61 -35.65
N PHE A 9 -16.82 2.80 -35.59
CA PHE A 9 -16.58 3.78 -34.53
C PHE A 9 -17.11 3.32 -33.16
N ILE A 10 -18.30 2.69 -33.14
CA ILE A 10 -18.88 2.11 -31.93
C ILE A 10 -18.02 0.94 -31.44
N ILE A 11 -17.57 0.06 -32.33
CA ILE A 11 -16.68 -1.04 -31.98
C ILE A 11 -15.39 -0.48 -31.38
N LEU A 12 -14.77 0.53 -32.00
CA LEU A 12 -13.55 1.19 -31.49
C LEU A 12 -13.74 1.77 -30.07
N PHE A 13 -14.90 2.36 -29.79
CA PHE A 13 -15.23 2.89 -28.47
C PHE A 13 -15.39 1.80 -27.41
N VAL A 14 -15.94 0.64 -27.78
CA VAL A 14 -16.14 -0.50 -26.87
C VAL A 14 -14.81 -1.16 -26.52
N ILE A 15 -13.90 -1.36 -27.48
CA ILE A 15 -12.56 -1.91 -27.21
C ILE A 15 -11.70 -0.97 -26.35
N ALA A 16 -11.89 0.35 -26.44
CA ALA A 16 -11.17 1.33 -25.64
C ALA A 16 -11.63 1.40 -24.16
N SER A 17 -12.76 0.79 -23.81
CA SER A 17 -13.36 0.89 -22.46
C SER A 17 -12.88 -0.19 -21.48
N CYS A 18 -12.16 -1.20 -21.95
CA CYS A 18 -11.58 -2.23 -21.08
C CYS A 18 -10.47 -1.64 -20.20
N LYS A 19 -10.79 -1.30 -18.95
CA LYS A 19 -9.81 -1.00 -17.90
C LYS A 19 -9.74 -2.15 -16.90
N ASN A 20 -8.54 -2.61 -16.60
CA ASN A 20 -8.31 -3.51 -15.47
C ASN A 20 -8.56 -2.73 -14.18
N LYS A 21 -9.57 -3.14 -13.42
CA LYS A 21 -9.91 -2.52 -12.14
C LYS A 21 -9.02 -3.12 -11.06
N THR A 22 -8.09 -2.33 -10.53
CA THR A 22 -7.35 -2.69 -9.33
C THR A 22 -8.14 -2.22 -8.10
N THR A 23 -8.08 -2.99 -7.00
CA THR A 23 -8.67 -2.58 -5.71
C THR A 23 -7.71 -1.71 -4.91
N PHE A 24 -6.41 -1.80 -5.21
CA PHE A 24 -5.34 -1.06 -4.55
C PHE A 24 -4.32 -0.57 -5.58
N GLU A 25 -3.71 0.56 -5.27
CA GLU A 25 -2.58 1.13 -5.98
C GLU A 25 -1.42 1.28 -4.98
N GLN A 26 -0.22 0.90 -5.39
CA GLN A 26 0.97 1.10 -4.59
C GLN A 26 1.42 2.56 -4.76
N LEU A 27 1.39 3.32 -3.68
CA LEU A 27 1.95 4.67 -3.63
C LEU A 27 3.43 4.61 -3.21
N SER A 28 4.23 5.55 -3.71
CA SER A 28 5.62 5.66 -3.26
C SER A 28 5.71 6.27 -1.86
N GLY A 29 6.85 6.08 -1.19
CA GLY A 29 7.14 6.78 0.07
C GLY A 29 7.14 8.29 -0.11
N ASP A 30 7.61 8.78 -1.27
CA ASP A 30 7.65 10.22 -1.60
C ASP A 30 6.24 10.79 -1.80
N ASP A 31 5.31 10.03 -2.38
CA ASP A 31 3.92 10.45 -2.56
C ASP A 31 3.14 10.52 -1.23
N THR A 32 3.51 9.65 -0.28
CA THR A 32 2.79 9.50 1.00
C THR A 32 3.48 10.21 2.17
N GLY A 33 4.77 10.54 2.04
CA GLY A 33 5.63 10.96 3.14
C GLY A 33 5.99 9.84 4.12
N ILE A 34 5.63 8.59 3.84
CA ILE A 34 5.82 7.45 4.77
C ILE A 34 7.06 6.65 4.36
N HIS A 35 8.09 6.67 5.20
CA HIS A 35 9.36 5.97 4.98
C HIS A 35 9.73 4.97 6.09
N PHE A 36 8.81 4.71 7.02
CA PHE A 36 9.07 3.83 8.17
C PHE A 36 9.48 2.42 7.74
N SER A 37 10.46 1.83 8.44
CA SER A 37 10.87 0.43 8.29
C SER A 37 11.25 -0.16 9.65
N ASN A 38 10.66 -1.30 10.02
CA ASN A 38 11.03 -2.07 11.21
C ASN A 38 12.32 -2.86 10.97
N SER A 39 13.44 -2.16 10.87
CA SER A 39 14.76 -2.77 10.67
C SER A 39 15.31 -3.28 11.99
N ILE A 40 15.55 -4.59 12.09
CA ILE A 40 16.08 -5.24 13.29
C ILE A 40 17.58 -5.47 13.13
N ALA A 41 18.37 -4.91 14.06
CA ALA A 41 19.80 -5.14 14.16
C ALA A 41 20.10 -6.27 15.17
N GLU A 42 20.43 -7.45 14.64
CA GLU A 42 20.80 -8.61 15.46
C GLU A 42 22.24 -8.53 15.98
N ASN A 43 22.50 -9.21 17.10
CA ASN A 43 23.82 -9.45 17.65
C ASN A 43 23.86 -10.76 18.47
N ASP A 44 25.01 -11.09 19.04
CA ASP A 44 25.21 -12.33 19.79
C ASP A 44 24.26 -12.48 20.99
N THR A 45 23.75 -11.36 21.53
CA THR A 45 22.77 -11.35 22.62
C THR A 45 21.33 -11.21 22.13
N LEU A 46 21.08 -10.43 21.07
CA LEU A 46 19.77 -10.17 20.49
C LEU A 46 19.65 -10.82 19.11
N ASN A 47 19.12 -12.02 19.05
CA ASN A 47 18.87 -12.75 17.80
C ASN A 47 17.69 -13.69 17.95
N ILE A 48 17.18 -14.19 16.82
CA ILE A 48 16.00 -15.08 16.80
C ILE A 48 16.17 -16.36 17.64
N LEU A 49 17.40 -16.87 17.79
CA LEU A 49 17.65 -18.11 18.55
C LEU A 49 17.53 -17.88 20.07
N LYS A 50 17.73 -16.65 20.53
CA LYS A 50 17.59 -16.25 21.94
C LYS A 50 16.25 -15.58 22.22
N TYR A 51 15.69 -14.88 21.24
CA TYR A 51 14.42 -14.16 21.33
C TYR A 51 13.53 -14.55 20.15
N GLU A 52 12.75 -15.61 20.34
CA GLU A 52 11.83 -16.15 19.32
C GLU A 52 10.80 -15.12 18.83
N TYR A 53 10.49 -14.12 19.65
CA TYR A 53 9.54 -13.06 19.31
C TYR A 53 10.16 -11.84 18.62
N LEU A 54 11.46 -11.85 18.33
CA LEU A 54 12.17 -10.70 17.75
C LEU A 54 11.52 -10.24 16.43
N TYR A 55 11.05 -11.19 15.63
CA TYR A 55 10.37 -10.93 14.36
C TYR A 55 8.83 -11.05 14.45
N ASN A 56 8.26 -11.36 15.62
CA ASN A 56 6.83 -11.64 15.78
C ASN A 56 5.95 -10.39 15.83
N GLY A 57 6.48 -9.17 15.62
CA GLY A 57 5.63 -8.00 15.67
C GLY A 57 6.22 -6.70 15.13
N SER A 58 5.57 -6.19 14.09
CA SER A 58 5.42 -4.76 13.78
C SER A 58 4.05 -4.60 13.16
N GLY A 59 3.37 -3.50 13.41
CA GLY A 59 1.99 -3.30 12.98
C GLY A 59 1.73 -1.87 12.57
N VAL A 60 0.65 -1.67 11.81
CA VAL A 60 0.10 -0.36 11.51
C VAL A 60 -1.28 -0.24 12.13
N GLY A 61 -1.48 0.83 12.91
CA GLY A 61 -2.78 1.25 13.41
C GLY A 61 -3.22 2.50 12.69
N MET A 62 -4.52 2.63 12.43
CA MET A 62 -5.08 3.83 11.81
C MET A 62 -6.30 4.29 12.61
N GLY A 63 -6.43 5.59 12.81
CA GLY A 63 -7.54 6.20 13.53
C GLY A 63 -7.39 7.72 13.52
N ASP A 64 -8.48 8.44 13.71
CA ASP A 64 -8.44 9.89 13.95
C ASP A 64 -8.29 10.11 15.47
N PHE A 65 -7.07 10.32 15.93
CA PHE A 65 -6.75 10.48 17.35
C PHE A 65 -6.71 11.94 17.78
N ASN A 66 -6.37 12.85 16.86
CA ASN A 66 -6.28 14.28 17.14
C ASN A 66 -7.60 15.03 16.84
N GLN A 67 -8.61 14.36 16.29
CA GLN A 67 -9.95 14.87 15.95
C GLN A 67 -9.94 15.97 14.87
N ASP A 68 -9.02 15.91 13.92
CA ASP A 68 -8.98 16.84 12.78
C ASP A 68 -9.76 16.33 11.55
N GLY A 69 -10.34 15.13 11.63
CA GLY A 69 -11.10 14.51 10.56
C GLY A 69 -10.21 13.83 9.50
N LEU A 70 -8.89 13.79 9.71
CA LEU A 70 -7.94 13.01 8.93
C LEU A 70 -7.60 11.71 9.66
N LEU A 71 -7.19 10.71 8.89
CA LEU A 71 -6.80 9.43 9.45
C LEU A 71 -5.32 9.49 9.84
N ASP A 72 -5.01 9.40 11.12
CA ASP A 72 -3.64 9.25 11.59
C ASP A 72 -3.15 7.82 11.38
N VAL A 73 -1.85 7.69 11.13
CA VAL A 73 -1.18 6.39 10.90
C VAL A 73 -0.09 6.19 11.96
N PHE A 74 -0.20 5.11 12.72
CA PHE A 74 0.74 4.74 13.77
C PHE A 74 1.47 3.44 13.39
N PHE A 75 2.79 3.46 13.49
CA PHE A 75 3.64 2.29 13.26
C PHE A 75 4.18 1.76 14.60
N SER A 76 4.17 0.44 14.75
CA SER A 76 4.78 -0.27 15.87
C SER A 76 5.96 -1.09 15.35
N GLY A 77 7.11 -1.05 16.03
CA GLY A 77 8.32 -1.80 15.69
C GLY A 77 8.74 -2.76 16.81
N SER A 78 9.52 -3.79 16.45
CA SER A 78 10.06 -4.77 17.41
C SER A 78 11.22 -4.21 18.23
N GLN A 79 11.91 -3.21 17.69
CA GLN A 79 13.14 -2.65 18.21
C GLN A 79 13.08 -1.12 18.06
N ALA A 80 13.46 -0.41 19.12
CA ALA A 80 13.65 1.03 19.14
C ALA A 80 15.15 1.36 19.14
#